data_AF-H8MIU2-F1
#
_entry.id   AF-H8MIU2-F1
#
_cell.length_a   1.000
_cell.length_b   1.000
_cell.length_c   1.000
_cell.angle_alpha   90.00
_cell.angle_beta   90.00
_cell.angle_gamma   90.00
#
_symmetry.space_group_name_H-M   'P 1'
#
loop_
_entity.id
_entity.type
_entity.pdbx_description
1 polymer ?
#
loop_
_entity_poly.entity_id
_entity_poly.type
_entity_poly.pdbx_seq_one_letter_code
_entity_poly.pdbx_strand_id
1 'polypeptide(L)'
;MNHAPLYTVEFYEEANGSSPVFKWMTEELSPAQRRVVTAALEELVAPMGPDIAGTEFGKNLGGGVIELRLRQDAAQLLKRVGKPPREPHPEDMGEEILLRIFFHPHGRKRALVLHGYDKGRNPSMRHQQQQIAIAEARRVRFKQREKQRDKRAGKPRGGK
;
A
#
# COMPACT_ATOMS: atom_id res chain seq x y z
N MET A 1 -3.16 21.75 -3.63
CA MET A 1 -4.50 21.29 -4.03
C MET A 1 -5.05 20.43 -2.90
N ASN A 2 -6.14 20.83 -2.25
CA ASN A 2 -6.75 20.09 -1.15
C ASN A 2 -8.01 19.39 -1.67
N HIS A 3 -7.86 18.24 -2.32
CA HIS A 3 -8.99 17.42 -2.73
C HIS A 3 -9.18 16.29 -1.72
N ALA A 4 -10.44 16.06 -1.31
CA ALA A 4 -10.80 14.91 -0.49
C ALA A 4 -10.28 13.60 -1.14
N PRO A 5 -9.88 12.61 -0.33
CA PRO A 5 -9.33 11.36 -0.86
C PRO A 5 -10.32 10.72 -1.83
N LEU A 6 -9.84 10.40 -3.04
CA LEU A 6 -10.67 9.72 -4.04
C LEU A 6 -10.86 8.25 -3.67
N TYR A 7 -9.85 7.62 -3.08
CA TYR A 7 -9.79 6.22 -2.73
C TYR A 7 -9.74 6.02 -1.21
N THR A 8 -10.50 5.05 -0.71
CA THR A 8 -10.30 4.51 0.64
C THR A 8 -9.14 3.52 0.63
N VAL A 9 -8.13 3.75 1.48
CA VAL A 9 -7.01 2.82 1.66
C VAL A 9 -7.41 1.74 2.66
N GLU A 10 -7.20 0.48 2.30
CA GLU A 10 -7.50 -0.70 3.13
C GLU A 10 -6.26 -1.58 3.23
N PHE A 11 -6.07 -2.25 4.36
CA PHE A 11 -5.00 -3.25 4.49
C PHE A 11 -5.53 -4.64 4.19
N TYR A 12 -4.73 -5.44 3.47
CA TYR A 12 -5.05 -6.85 3.27
C TYR A 12 -5.04 -7.59 4.61
N GLU A 13 -6.13 -8.30 4.87
CA GLU A 13 -6.27 -9.22 5.99
C GLU A 13 -6.24 -10.68 5.50
N GLU A 14 -5.56 -11.53 6.26
CA GLU A 14 -5.63 -12.98 6.10
C GLU A 14 -6.96 -13.53 6.66
N ALA A 15 -7.27 -14.78 6.35
CA ALA A 15 -8.52 -15.41 6.79
C ALA A 15 -8.66 -15.50 8.32
N ASN A 16 -7.55 -15.45 9.06
CA ASN A 16 -7.52 -15.43 10.53
C ASN A 16 -7.59 -14.00 11.11
N GLY A 17 -7.81 -12.97 10.29
CA GLY A 17 -7.87 -11.57 10.71
C GLY A 17 -6.50 -10.90 10.90
N SER A 18 -5.38 -11.59 10.70
CA SER A 18 -4.07 -10.93 10.76
C SER A 18 -3.88 -10.01 9.56
N SER A 19 -3.30 -8.82 9.78
CA SER A 19 -2.94 -7.88 8.72
C SER A 19 -1.43 -7.82 8.56
N PRO A 20 -0.84 -8.51 7.56
CA PRO A 20 0.61 -8.55 7.39
C PRO A 20 1.24 -7.17 7.15
N VAL A 21 0.53 -6.27 6.47
CA VAL A 21 1.00 -4.90 6.22
C VAL A 21 1.02 -4.09 7.51
N PHE A 22 -0.03 -4.20 8.33
CA PHE A 22 -0.07 -3.56 9.63
C PHE A 22 1.08 -4.05 10.52
N LYS A 23 1.27 -5.38 10.58
CA LYS A 23 2.37 -6.01 11.32
C LYS A 23 3.74 -5.48 10.88
N TRP A 24 4.01 -5.45 9.58
CA TRP A 24 5.25 -4.90 9.02
C TRP A 24 5.44 -3.43 9.44
N MET A 25 4.39 -2.60 9.32
CA MET A 25 4.45 -1.20 9.72
C MET A 25 4.73 -1.02 11.22
N THR A 26 4.15 -1.87 12.08
CA THR A 26 4.25 -1.72 13.54
C THR A 26 5.48 -2.37 14.17
N GLU A 27 5.95 -3.48 13.59
CA GLU A 27 7.00 -4.31 14.18
C GLU A 27 8.35 -4.21 13.46
N GLU A 28 8.38 -3.86 12.17
CA GLU A 28 9.62 -3.88 11.38
C GLU A 28 10.12 -2.50 10.97
N LEU A 29 9.21 -1.55 10.73
CA LEU A 29 9.59 -0.20 10.30
C LEU A 29 10.10 0.64 11.47
N SER A 30 11.16 1.41 11.19
CA SER A 30 11.55 2.52 12.05
C SER A 30 10.41 3.56 12.15
N PRO A 31 10.42 4.45 13.15
CA PRO A 31 9.47 5.54 13.22
C PRO A 31 9.48 6.46 11.98
N ALA A 32 10.66 6.75 11.41
CA ALA A 32 10.76 7.59 10.21
C ALA A 32 10.19 6.88 8.99
N GLN A 33 10.53 5.61 8.78
CA GLN A 33 9.95 4.79 7.72
C GLN A 33 8.42 4.72 7.84
N ARG A 34 7.89 4.49 9.05
CA ARG A 34 6.45 4.47 9.30
C ARG A 34 5.79 5.79 8.93
N ARG A 35 6.39 6.93 9.30
CA ARG A 35 5.88 8.27 8.93
C ARG A 35 5.83 8.47 7.41
N VAL A 36 6.86 8.02 6.68
CA VAL A 36 6.85 8.09 5.21
C VAL A 36 5.76 7.21 4.62
N VAL A 37 5.59 5.97 5.10
CA VAL A 37 4.53 5.08 4.63
C VAL A 37 3.16 5.69 4.87
N THR A 38 2.89 6.19 6.07
CA THR A 38 1.62 6.87 6.39
C THR A 38 1.37 8.05 5.47
N ALA A 39 2.34 8.96 5.32
CA ALA A 39 2.22 10.10 4.43
C ALA A 39 1.99 9.67 2.97
N ALA A 40 2.67 8.64 2.48
CA ALA A 40 2.48 8.18 1.10
C ALA A 40 1.11 7.54 0.87
N LEU A 41 0.57 6.79 1.84
CA LEU A 41 -0.78 6.24 1.75
C LEU A 41 -1.83 7.35 1.76
N GLU A 42 -1.68 8.35 2.63
CA GLU A 42 -2.59 9.49 2.76
C GLU A 42 -2.53 10.45 1.58
N GLU A 43 -1.33 10.70 1.05
CA GLU A 43 -1.07 11.82 0.13
C GLU A 43 -0.86 11.40 -1.32
N LEU A 44 -0.59 10.12 -1.57
CA LEU A 44 -0.46 9.58 -2.92
C LEU A 44 -1.53 8.54 -3.22
N VAL A 45 -1.65 7.49 -2.39
CA VAL A 45 -2.57 6.38 -2.70
C VAL A 45 -4.02 6.79 -2.53
N ALA A 46 -4.38 7.44 -1.42
CA ALA A 46 -5.76 7.88 -1.21
C ALA A 46 -6.24 8.91 -2.25
N PRO A 47 -5.44 9.89 -2.70
CA PRO A 47 -5.89 10.83 -3.72
C PRO A 47 -5.85 10.26 -5.14
N MET A 48 -4.85 9.44 -5.49
CA MET A 48 -4.60 9.04 -6.89
C MET A 48 -5.04 7.61 -7.21
N GLY A 49 -5.06 6.71 -6.23
CA GLY A 49 -5.30 5.28 -6.45
C GLY A 49 -4.43 4.70 -7.57
N PRO A 50 -5.02 4.12 -8.64
CA PRO A 50 -4.29 3.53 -9.75
C PRO A 50 -3.47 4.54 -10.57
N ASP A 51 -3.88 5.81 -10.61
CA ASP A 51 -3.25 6.84 -11.45
C ASP A 51 -1.81 7.14 -11.00
N ILE A 52 -1.45 6.74 -9.77
CA ILE A 52 -0.08 6.83 -9.27
C ILE A 52 0.91 6.09 -10.20
N ALA A 53 0.47 5.06 -10.93
CA ALA A 53 1.31 4.31 -11.86
C ALA A 53 1.82 5.16 -13.04
N GLY A 54 1.18 6.32 -13.32
CA GLY A 54 1.65 7.30 -14.29
C GLY A 54 2.63 8.33 -13.72
N THR A 55 3.02 8.20 -12.46
CA THR A 55 3.95 9.13 -11.78
C THR A 55 5.29 8.47 -11.47
N GLU A 56 6.26 9.25 -10.99
CA GLU A 56 7.54 8.72 -10.50
C GLU A 56 7.40 7.77 -9.30
N PHE A 57 6.31 7.89 -8.52
CA PHE A 57 6.07 7.09 -7.33
C PHE A 57 5.52 5.70 -7.66
N GLY A 58 4.88 5.52 -8.81
CA GLY A 58 4.17 4.29 -9.14
C GLY A 58 4.83 3.48 -10.26
N LYS A 59 4.64 2.16 -10.22
CA LYS A 59 4.84 1.29 -11.37
C LYS A 59 3.71 0.26 -11.43
N ASN A 60 3.02 0.18 -12.56
CA ASN A 60 2.12 -0.93 -12.84
C ASN A 60 2.95 -2.20 -13.07
N LEU A 61 2.74 -3.24 -12.27
CA LEU A 61 3.45 -4.52 -12.40
C LEU A 61 2.73 -5.51 -13.32
N GLY A 62 1.56 -5.14 -13.84
CA GLY A 62 0.66 -6.10 -14.47
C GLY A 62 -0.13 -6.88 -13.42
N GLY A 63 -1.04 -7.75 -13.89
CA GLY A 63 -1.82 -8.60 -12.99
C GLY A 63 -2.62 -7.82 -11.94
N GLY A 64 -2.93 -6.54 -12.16
CA GLY A 64 -3.68 -5.70 -11.22
C GLY A 64 -2.93 -5.28 -9.95
N VAL A 65 -1.61 -5.45 -9.87
CA VAL A 65 -0.78 -4.98 -8.74
C VAL A 65 0.01 -3.74 -9.17
N ILE A 66 0.05 -2.74 -8.29
CA ILE A 66 0.82 -1.51 -8.47
C ILE A 66 1.88 -1.43 -7.36
N GLU A 67 3.12 -1.15 -7.76
CA GLU A 67 4.24 -0.86 -6.86
C GLU A 67 4.32 0.64 -6.59
N LEU A 68 4.21 1.03 -5.32
CA LEU A 68 4.54 2.34 -4.80
C LEU A 68 6.01 2.35 -4.33
N ARG A 69 6.77 3.33 -4.80
CA ARG A 69 8.22 3.48 -4.63
C ARG A 69 8.51 4.69 -3.76
N LEU A 70 9.00 4.43 -2.55
CA LEU A 70 9.39 5.47 -1.62
C LEU A 70 10.91 5.53 -1.58
N ARG A 71 11.46 6.71 -1.87
CA ARG A 71 12.90 7.00 -1.94
C ARG A 71 13.30 8.26 -1.18
N GLN A 72 12.34 8.89 -0.52
CA GLN A 72 12.49 10.16 0.15
C GLN A 72 11.84 10.10 1.52
N ASP A 73 12.29 10.96 2.43
CA ASP A 73 11.65 11.13 3.73
C ASP A 73 10.26 11.79 3.61
N ALA A 74 9.56 11.88 4.75
CA ALA A 74 8.17 12.36 4.78
C ALA A 74 8.09 13.86 4.44
N ALA A 75 9.06 14.67 4.86
CA ALA A 75 9.09 16.10 4.58
C ALA A 75 9.32 16.37 3.08
N GLN A 76 10.25 15.63 2.47
CA GLN A 76 10.50 15.66 1.04
C GLN A 76 9.30 15.18 0.23
N LEU A 77 8.63 14.10 0.65
CA LEU A 77 7.39 13.63 0.02
C LEU A 77 6.29 14.70 0.07
N LEU A 78 6.03 15.28 1.25
CA LEU A 78 5.03 16.35 1.42
C LEU A 78 5.33 17.55 0.53
N LYS A 79 6.59 17.99 0.49
CA LYS A 79 7.04 19.08 -0.39
C LYS A 79 6.76 18.77 -1.86
N ARG A 80 7.02 17.54 -2.31
CA ARG A 80 6.77 17.11 -3.71
C ARG A 80 5.30 17.10 -4.08
N VAL A 81 4.41 16.77 -3.14
CA VAL A 81 2.95 16.85 -3.36
C VAL A 81 2.38 18.25 -3.09
N GLY A 82 3.25 19.25 -2.90
CA GLY A 82 2.85 20.64 -2.70
C GLY A 82 2.19 20.91 -1.34
N LYS A 83 2.51 20.09 -0.33
CA LYS A 83 2.05 20.26 1.05
C LYS A 83 3.20 20.78 1.93
N PRO A 84 2.90 21.59 2.95
CA PRO A 84 3.93 21.99 3.91
C PRO A 84 4.45 20.72 4.61
N PRO A 85 5.78 20.58 4.77
CA PRO A 85 6.33 19.49 5.55
C PRO A 85 5.85 19.60 6.99
N ARG A 86 5.65 18.46 7.66
CA ARG A 86 5.49 18.43 9.12
C ARG A 86 6.83 18.79 9.77
N GLU A 87 6.78 19.28 11.01
CA GLU A 87 8.01 19.50 11.78
C GLU A 87 8.81 18.19 11.84
N PRO A 88 10.12 18.21 11.49
CA PRO A 88 10.93 17.01 11.50
C PRO A 88 11.10 16.51 12.94
N HIS A 89 10.86 15.21 13.14
CA HIS A 89 11.19 14.56 14.40
C HIS A 89 12.69 14.23 14.42
N PRO A 90 13.38 14.25 15.57
CA PRO A 90 14.81 13.89 15.64
C PRO A 90 15.13 12.52 15.01
N GLU A 91 14.21 11.56 15.12
CA GLU A 91 14.31 10.23 14.51
C GLU A 91 14.19 10.22 12.98
N ASP A 92 13.76 11.32 12.35
CA ASP A 92 13.72 11.46 10.88
C ASP A 92 15.11 11.76 10.28
N MET A 93 16.08 12.15 11.11
CA MET A 93 17.38 12.63 10.66
C MET A 93 18.30 11.47 10.27
N GLY A 94 18.76 11.46 9.02
CA GLY A 94 19.86 10.61 8.56
C GLY A 94 19.51 9.18 8.13
N GLU A 95 18.24 8.79 8.19
CA GLU A 95 17.80 7.48 7.68
C GLU A 95 17.55 7.52 6.17
N GLU A 96 18.23 6.66 5.41
CA GLU A 96 17.96 6.49 3.98
C GLU A 96 16.66 5.71 3.78
N ILE A 97 15.67 6.34 3.15
CA ILE A 97 14.38 5.70 2.88
C ILE A 97 14.41 4.98 1.53
N LEU A 98 14.28 3.66 1.55
CA LEU A 98 14.10 2.86 0.34
C LEU A 98 13.05 1.78 0.56
N LEU A 99 11.77 2.15 0.49
CA LEU A 99 10.65 1.23 0.72
C LEU A 99 9.89 0.93 -0.58
N ARG A 100 9.28 -0.26 -0.64
CA ARG A 100 8.35 -0.64 -1.71
C ARG A 100 7.08 -1.16 -1.08
N ILE A 101 5.96 -0.67 -1.58
CA ILE A 101 4.62 -1.06 -1.14
C ILE A 101 3.85 -1.54 -2.36
N PHE A 102 3.09 -2.60 -2.22
CA PHE A 102 2.29 -3.18 -3.30
C PHE A 102 0.82 -3.07 -2.95
N PHE A 103 0.01 -2.54 -3.86
CA PHE A 103 -1.43 -2.39 -3.64
C PHE A 103 -2.25 -2.76 -4.89
N HIS A 104 -3.53 -3.03 -4.66
CA HIS A 104 -4.50 -3.38 -5.69
C HIS A 104 -5.73 -2.45 -5.63
N PRO A 105 -5.99 -1.67 -6.69
CA PRO A 105 -7.24 -0.94 -6.81
C PRO A 105 -8.40 -1.93 -7.04
N HIS A 106 -9.48 -1.81 -6.28
CA HIS A 106 -10.66 -2.67 -6.41
C HIS A 106 -11.96 -1.94 -6.01
N GLY A 107 -13.09 -2.56 -6.35
CA GLY A 107 -14.41 -2.08 -5.96
C GLY A 107 -14.68 -0.62 -6.36
N ARG A 108 -15.51 0.05 -5.58
CA ARG A 108 -15.80 1.48 -5.76
C ARG A 108 -14.77 2.32 -5.00
N LYS A 109 -13.73 2.73 -5.73
CA LYS A 109 -12.65 3.60 -5.25
C LYS A 109 -12.00 3.11 -3.94
N ARG A 110 -11.52 1.87 -3.94
CA ARG A 110 -10.72 1.32 -2.84
C ARG A 110 -9.34 0.91 -3.32
N ALA A 111 -8.34 1.09 -2.46
CA ALA A 111 -6.97 0.68 -2.69
C ALA A 111 -6.54 -0.27 -1.57
N LEU A 112 -6.46 -1.56 -1.90
CA LEU A 112 -6.07 -2.60 -0.96
C LEU A 112 -4.55 -2.73 -0.95
N VAL A 113 -3.90 -2.33 0.14
CA VAL A 113 -2.47 -2.52 0.34
C VAL A 113 -2.22 -3.98 0.69
N LEU A 114 -1.46 -4.66 -0.17
CA LEU A 114 -1.26 -6.10 -0.14
C LEU A 114 -0.03 -6.49 0.66
N HIS A 115 1.06 -5.73 0.50
CA HIS A 115 2.36 -6.06 1.07
C HIS A 115 3.28 -4.84 1.04
N GLY A 116 4.32 -4.84 1.87
CA GLY A 116 5.39 -3.86 1.84
C GLY A 116 6.69 -4.45 2.38
N TYR A 117 7.82 -3.87 1.98
CA TYR A 117 9.12 -4.26 2.52
C TYR A 117 10.16 -3.14 2.37
N ASP A 118 11.22 -3.26 3.16
CA ASP A 118 12.41 -2.40 3.07
C ASP A 118 13.38 -2.95 2.00
N LYS A 119 13.47 -2.22 0.89
CA LYS A 119 14.35 -2.54 -0.24
C LYS A 119 15.80 -2.20 0.08
N GLY A 120 16.06 -1.22 0.94
CA GLY A 120 17.40 -0.86 1.41
C GLY A 120 18.03 -2.03 2.17
N ARG A 121 17.26 -2.66 3.06
CA ARG A 121 17.68 -3.88 3.79
C ARG A 121 17.90 -5.09 2.88
N ASN A 122 17.19 -5.18 1.75
CA ASN A 122 17.29 -6.30 0.82
C ASN A 122 17.34 -5.84 -0.65
N PRO A 123 18.53 -5.45 -1.15
CA PRO A 123 18.69 -4.80 -2.45
C PRO A 123 18.67 -5.77 -3.66
N SER A 124 18.62 -7.09 -3.45
CA SER A 124 18.60 -8.04 -4.59
C SER A 124 17.30 -8.01 -5.41
N MET A 125 17.42 -8.27 -6.72
CA MET A 125 16.28 -8.41 -7.64
C MET A 125 15.46 -9.66 -7.35
N ARG A 126 16.13 -10.76 -6.99
CA ARG A 126 15.48 -12.02 -6.60
C ARG A 126 14.56 -11.80 -5.40
N HIS A 127 15.02 -11.06 -4.38
CA HIS A 127 14.19 -10.73 -3.23
C HIS A 127 12.97 -9.88 -3.63
N GLN A 128 13.16 -8.85 -4.47
CA GLN A 128 12.04 -8.04 -4.96
C GLN A 128 10.99 -8.89 -5.70
N GLN A 129 11.42 -9.81 -6.56
CA GLN A 129 10.50 -10.72 -7.25
C GLN A 129 9.72 -11.62 -6.27
N GLN A 130 10.36 -12.09 -5.20
CA GLN A 130 9.68 -12.83 -4.13
C GLN A 130 8.62 -11.96 -3.43
N GLN A 131 8.93 -10.68 -3.14
CA GLN A 131 7.96 -9.77 -2.51
C GLN A 131 6.77 -9.46 -3.43
N ILE A 132 7.01 -9.31 -4.74
CA ILE A 132 5.95 -9.16 -5.75
C ILE A 132 5.07 -10.42 -5.77
N ALA A 133 5.65 -11.61 -5.80
CA ALA A 133 4.90 -12.86 -5.79
C ALA A 133 4.02 -13.01 -4.54
N ILE A 134 4.48 -12.55 -3.37
CA ILE A 134 3.67 -12.50 -2.14
C ILE A 134 2.46 -11.56 -2.32
N ALA A 135 2.68 -10.36 -2.86
CA ALA A 135 1.60 -9.40 -3.11
C ALA A 135 0.56 -9.97 -4.09
N GLU A 136 1.01 -10.56 -5.21
CA GLU A 136 0.14 -11.20 -6.20
C GLU A 136 -0.66 -12.36 -5.59
N ALA A 137 -0.03 -13.22 -4.78
CA ALA A 137 -0.72 -14.32 -4.12
C ALA A 137 -1.82 -13.80 -3.16
N ARG A 138 -1.54 -12.73 -2.40
CA ARG A 138 -2.55 -12.08 -1.53
C ARG A 138 -3.69 -11.48 -2.34
N ARG A 139 -3.40 -10.81 -3.47
CA ARG A 139 -4.43 -10.32 -4.40
C ARG A 139 -5.33 -11.46 -4.87
N VAL A 140 -4.76 -12.58 -5.30
CA VAL A 140 -5.53 -13.75 -5.77
C VAL A 140 -6.45 -14.28 -4.66
N ARG A 141 -5.92 -14.46 -3.44
CA ARG A 141 -6.73 -14.89 -2.29
C ARG A 141 -7.86 -13.91 -1.98
N PHE A 142 -7.57 -12.62 -1.99
CA PHE A 142 -8.57 -11.58 -1.81
C PHE A 142 -9.71 -11.68 -2.85
N LYS A 143 -9.37 -11.76 -4.15
CA LYS A 143 -10.36 -11.92 -5.23
C LYS A 143 -11.20 -13.19 -5.07
N GLN A 144 -10.61 -14.29 -4.60
CA GLN A 144 -11.35 -15.53 -4.32
C GLN A 144 -12.34 -15.35 -3.18
N ARG A 145 -11.97 -14.65 -2.10
CA ARG A 145 -12.86 -14.36 -0.97
C ARG A 145 -14.00 -13.41 -1.35
N GLU A 146 -13.70 -12.36 -2.13
CA GLU A 146 -14.75 -11.47 -2.68
C GLU A 146 -15.80 -12.27 -3.46
N LYS A 147 -15.36 -13.10 -4.41
CA LYS A 147 -16.27 -13.96 -5.20
C LYS A 147 -17.12 -14.88 -4.34
N GLN A 148 -16.56 -15.45 -3.27
CA GLN A 148 -17.31 -16.30 -2.34
C GLN A 148 -18.34 -15.51 -1.53
N ARG A 149 -18.01 -14.29 -1.11
CA ARG A 149 -18.92 -13.39 -0.40
C ARG A 149 -20.09 -12.98 -1.30
N ASP A 150 -19.81 -12.62 -2.55
CA ASP A 150 -20.83 -12.23 -3.53
C ASP A 150 -21.79 -13.40 -3.83
N LYS A 151 -21.26 -14.62 -4.00
CA LYS A 151 -22.08 -15.83 -4.16
C LYS A 151 -22.97 -16.11 -2.95
N ARG A 152 -22.48 -15.88 -1.73
CA ARG A 152 -23.28 -16.05 -0.50
C ARG A 152 -24.36 -14.98 -0.37
N ALA A 153 -24.07 -13.74 -0.76
CA ALA A 153 -25.01 -12.63 -0.73
C ALA A 153 -26.12 -12.78 -1.79
N GLY A 154 -25.82 -13.36 -2.95
CA GLY A 154 -26.77 -13.57 -4.05
C GLY A 154 -27.64 -14.82 -3.97
N LYS A 155 -27.43 -15.73 -2.99
CA LYS A 155 -28.27 -16.92 -2.84
C LYS A 155 -29.54 -16.54 -2.05
N PRO A 156 -30.76 -16.66 -2.63
CA PRO A 156 -31.98 -16.41 -1.88
C PRO A 156 -32.02 -17.34 -0.66
N ARG A 157 -32.40 -16.81 0.51
CA ARG A 157 -32.77 -17.65 1.64
C ARG A 157 -33.98 -18.46 1.19
N GLY A 158 -33.77 -19.72 0.84
CA GLY A 158 -34.84 -20.63 0.46
C GLY A 158 -35.87 -20.64 1.59
N GLY A 159 -37.05 -20.08 1.31
CA GLY A 159 -38.20 -20.16 2.19
C GLY A 159 -38.57 -21.62 2.37
N LYS A 160 -38.67 -22.04 3.63
CA LYS A 160 -39.54 -23.13 4.04
C LYS A 160 -40.77 -22.50 4.65
#